data_AF-A0A524JV76-F1
#
_entry.id   AF-A0A524JV76-F1
#
_cell.length_a   1.000
_cell.length_b   1.000
_cell.length_c   1.000
_cell.angle_alpha   90.00
_cell.angle_beta   90.00
_cell.angle_gamma   90.00
#
_symmetry.space_group_name_H-M   'P 1'
#
loop_
_entity.id
_entity.type
_entity.pdbx_description
1 polymer ?
#
loop_
_entity_poly.entity_id
_entity_poly.type
_entity_poly.pdbx_seq_one_letter_code
_entity_poly.pdbx_strand_id
1 'polypeptide(L)'
;MRSTGLLLLLFLSVSFVFAGCKQGEEAVEKSEEMHEEAQQKFDASMPDKLAPEVWNLIQTENYKLTWKTWPEKATIYVNPIAFEAIGKDDAEFPIGAIIVREKLSNEGNVEKVNVAYRIGGNEETKGWFAADYAPDGEVIKVYERPVNIRP
;
A
#
# COMPACT_ATOMS: atom_id res chain seq x y z
N MET A 1 19.50 -67.63 13.34
CA MET A 1 20.36 -67.04 12.30
C MET A 1 19.48 -66.20 11.37
N ARG A 2 19.79 -64.89 11.26
CA ARG A 2 19.51 -63.94 10.15
C ARG A 2 18.03 -63.76 9.74
N SER A 3 17.34 -62.66 10.08
CA SER A 3 17.53 -61.26 9.66
C SER A 3 17.82 -61.08 8.17
N THR A 4 16.75 -60.80 7.40
CA THR A 4 16.66 -60.14 6.07
C THR A 4 15.20 -60.25 5.63
N GLY A 5 14.44 -59.23 5.24
CA GLY A 5 14.73 -57.82 5.06
C GLY A 5 13.40 -57.08 5.00
N LEU A 6 13.29 -56.10 5.89
CA LEU A 6 12.38 -54.98 5.85
C LEU A 6 12.68 -54.17 4.58
N LEU A 7 11.91 -54.30 3.51
CA LEU A 7 11.93 -53.34 2.39
C LEU A 7 10.69 -53.52 1.51
N LEU A 8 10.15 -52.40 1.00
CA LEU A 8 8.98 -52.26 0.11
C LEU A 8 7.60 -52.10 0.77
N LEU A 9 7.48 -51.11 1.66
CA LEU A 9 6.22 -50.39 1.90
C LEU A 9 6.51 -48.89 2.02
N LEU A 10 6.94 -48.27 0.92
CA LEU A 10 7.11 -46.81 0.83
C LEU A 10 7.34 -46.39 -0.62
N PHE A 11 6.33 -46.50 -1.48
CA PHE A 11 6.33 -45.76 -2.74
C PHE A 11 4.91 -45.30 -3.10
N LEU A 12 4.84 -43.98 -3.32
CA LEU A 12 3.84 -43.26 -4.11
C LEU A 12 2.49 -42.93 -3.44
N SER A 13 2.55 -42.20 -2.33
CA SER A 13 1.47 -41.31 -1.89
C SER A 13 1.92 -39.85 -1.90
N VAL A 14 2.39 -39.32 -3.04
CA VAL A 14 2.46 -37.86 -3.21
C VAL A 14 2.25 -37.48 -4.69
N SER A 15 1.00 -37.49 -5.15
CA SER A 15 0.62 -36.67 -6.29
C SER A 15 0.32 -35.27 -5.74
N PHE A 16 1.39 -34.48 -5.74
CA PHE A 16 1.45 -33.07 -5.40
C PHE A 16 0.28 -32.28 -5.99
N VAL A 17 -0.51 -31.68 -5.10
CA VAL A 17 -1.42 -30.58 -5.35
C VAL A 17 -0.58 -29.34 -5.62
N PHE A 18 -0.22 -29.07 -6.88
CA PHE A 18 0.39 -27.80 -7.27
C PHE A 18 -0.20 -27.32 -8.60
N ALA A 19 -1.43 -26.81 -8.53
CA ALA A 19 -2.05 -26.00 -9.57
C ALA A 19 -2.52 -24.66 -8.98
N GLY A 20 -1.66 -24.01 -8.18
CA GLY A 20 -2.05 -22.82 -7.42
C GLY A 20 -0.89 -21.95 -6.95
N CYS A 21 0.17 -21.82 -7.74
CA CYS A 21 1.25 -20.86 -7.48
C CYS A 21 1.73 -20.28 -8.81
N LYS A 22 0.94 -19.39 -9.43
CA LYS A 22 1.44 -18.63 -10.59
C LYS A 22 0.89 -17.21 -10.72
N GLN A 23 0.15 -16.72 -9.72
CA GLN A 23 -0.55 -15.43 -9.80
C GLN A 23 -0.14 -14.43 -8.69
N GLY A 24 0.79 -14.83 -7.81
CA GLY A 24 1.33 -13.96 -6.76
C GLY A 24 2.65 -13.28 -7.11
N GLU A 25 3.43 -13.86 -8.02
CA GLU A 25 4.80 -13.41 -8.33
C GLU A 25 4.81 -12.15 -9.22
N GLU A 26 3.92 -12.09 -10.21
CA GLU A 26 3.73 -10.91 -11.10
C GLU A 26 3.25 -9.66 -10.36
N ALA A 27 2.47 -9.81 -9.28
CA ALA A 27 1.96 -8.69 -8.50
C ALA A 27 3.02 -8.09 -7.57
N VAL A 28 3.98 -8.92 -7.12
CA VAL A 28 5.10 -8.50 -6.27
C VAL A 28 6.16 -7.81 -7.12
N GLU A 29 6.52 -8.37 -8.28
CA GLU A 29 7.51 -7.80 -9.20
C GLU A 29 7.09 -6.40 -9.71
N LYS A 30 5.81 -6.21 -10.03
CA LYS A 30 5.26 -4.90 -10.42
C LYS A 30 5.27 -3.87 -9.29
N SER A 31 5.14 -4.30 -8.03
CA SER A 31 5.19 -3.41 -6.86
C SER A 31 6.62 -2.99 -6.50
N GLU A 32 7.60 -3.82 -6.85
CA GLU A 32 9.03 -3.59 -6.65
C GLU A 32 9.62 -2.68 -7.75
N GLU A 33 9.25 -2.86 -9.02
CA GLU A 33 9.63 -1.94 -10.10
C GLU A 33 9.07 -0.52 -9.89
N MET A 34 7.82 -0.42 -9.42
CA MET A 34 7.24 0.88 -9.04
C MET A 34 7.98 1.54 -7.85
N HIS A 35 8.66 0.76 -7.01
CA HIS A 35 9.46 1.26 -5.89
C HIS A 35 10.82 1.83 -6.33
N GLU A 36 11.48 1.20 -7.31
CA GLU A 36 12.76 1.70 -7.83
C GLU A 36 12.58 2.93 -8.75
N GLU A 37 11.51 2.99 -9.54
CA GLU A 37 11.22 4.17 -10.36
C GLU A 37 10.83 5.40 -9.53
N ALA A 38 10.15 5.20 -8.39
CA ALA A 38 9.83 6.27 -7.44
C ALA A 38 11.09 6.93 -6.85
N GLN A 39 12.19 6.19 -6.70
CA GLN A 39 13.45 6.71 -6.17
C GLN A 39 14.22 7.61 -7.16
N GLN A 40 14.03 7.46 -8.48
CA GLN A 40 14.88 8.15 -9.47
C GLN A 40 14.24 9.35 -10.19
N LYS A 41 12.93 9.62 -10.03
CA LYS A 41 12.25 10.71 -10.76
C LYS A 41 11.28 11.56 -9.95
N PHE A 42 11.52 11.75 -8.65
CA PHE A 42 10.73 12.70 -7.87
C PHE A 42 11.27 14.13 -8.02
N ASP A 43 11.08 14.72 -9.20
CA ASP A 43 11.37 16.11 -9.47
C ASP A 43 10.27 16.97 -8.82
N ALA A 44 10.65 17.91 -7.96
CA ALA A 44 9.76 18.74 -7.14
C ALA A 44 8.79 19.66 -7.93
N SER A 45 8.76 19.54 -9.26
CA SER A 45 8.02 20.40 -10.17
C SER A 45 6.62 19.88 -10.57
N MET A 46 6.16 18.71 -10.11
CA MET A 46 4.84 18.18 -10.50
C MET A 46 3.93 17.65 -9.38
N PRO A 47 3.66 18.39 -8.29
CA PRO A 47 2.58 18.03 -7.37
C PRO A 47 1.24 17.81 -8.11
N ASP A 48 0.95 18.60 -9.15
CA ASP A 48 -0.32 18.56 -9.88
C ASP A 48 -0.48 17.33 -10.78
N LYS A 49 0.61 16.78 -11.34
CA LYS A 49 0.52 15.56 -12.16
C LYS A 49 0.47 14.29 -11.33
N LEU A 50 1.03 14.33 -10.11
CA LEU A 50 1.03 13.17 -9.23
C LEU A 50 -0.35 12.90 -8.62
N ALA A 51 -1.14 13.95 -8.38
CA ALA A 51 -2.46 13.80 -7.78
C ALA A 51 -3.36 12.78 -8.51
N PRO A 52 -3.59 12.88 -9.84
CA PRO A 52 -4.39 11.88 -10.55
C PRO A 52 -3.75 10.48 -10.55
N GLU A 53 -2.42 10.37 -10.56
CA GLU A 53 -1.72 9.08 -10.50
C GLU A 53 -1.90 8.39 -9.15
N VAL A 54 -1.76 9.13 -8.05
CA VAL A 54 -2.00 8.63 -6.69
C VAL A 54 -3.45 8.23 -6.50
N TRP A 55 -4.40 8.99 -7.05
CA TRP A 55 -5.80 8.57 -7.04
C TRP A 55 -5.97 7.23 -7.76
N ASN A 56 -5.45 7.11 -8.98
CA ASN A 56 -5.56 5.87 -9.75
C ASN A 56 -4.88 4.68 -9.05
N LEU A 57 -3.74 4.92 -8.39
CA LEU A 57 -3.04 3.91 -7.60
C LEU A 57 -3.95 3.35 -6.50
N ILE A 58 -4.51 4.20 -5.64
CA ILE A 58 -5.32 3.72 -4.50
C ILE A 58 -6.61 3.02 -4.98
N GLN A 59 -7.19 3.44 -6.11
CA GLN A 59 -8.35 2.75 -6.70
C GLN A 59 -7.96 1.40 -7.29
N THR A 60 -6.82 1.31 -7.98
CA THR A 60 -6.30 0.07 -8.57
C THR A 60 -5.98 -0.96 -7.49
N GLU A 61 -5.40 -0.52 -6.38
CA GLU A 61 -5.16 -1.36 -5.21
C GLU A 61 -6.45 -1.69 -4.44
N ASN A 62 -7.56 -1.03 -4.75
CA ASN A 62 -8.84 -1.18 -4.08
C ASN A 62 -8.72 -1.03 -2.56
N TYR A 63 -8.14 0.11 -2.15
CA TYR A 63 -7.71 0.35 -0.76
C TYR A 63 -8.80 0.05 0.28
N LYS A 64 -10.09 0.31 -0.03
CA LYS A 64 -11.20 0.06 0.90
C LYS A 64 -11.35 -1.42 1.26
N LEU A 65 -11.02 -2.32 0.33
CA LEU A 65 -11.17 -3.76 0.52
C LEU A 65 -9.85 -4.44 0.91
N THR A 66 -8.73 -3.93 0.42
CA THR A 66 -7.43 -4.62 0.54
C THR A 66 -6.57 -4.07 1.67
N TRP A 67 -6.68 -2.78 1.98
CA TRP A 67 -5.85 -2.14 3.00
C TRP A 67 -6.46 -2.28 4.39
N LYS A 68 -5.61 -2.16 5.41
CA LYS A 68 -6.04 -2.19 6.81
C LYS A 68 -6.50 -0.82 7.24
N THR A 69 -7.40 -0.76 8.22
CA THR A 69 -7.68 0.48 8.92
C THR A 69 -6.59 0.76 9.94
N TRP A 70 -6.28 2.04 10.13
CA TRP A 70 -5.48 2.48 11.24
C TRP A 70 -6.16 2.04 12.56
N PRO A 71 -5.42 1.50 13.55
CA PRO A 71 -6.01 1.03 14.80
C PRO A 71 -6.97 2.05 15.43
N GLU A 72 -8.21 1.60 15.72
CA GLU A 72 -9.26 2.43 16.33
C GLU A 72 -9.78 3.60 15.46
N LYS A 73 -9.40 3.70 14.18
CA LYS A 73 -9.82 4.76 13.26
C LYS A 73 -10.42 4.17 11.98
N ALA A 74 -11.72 3.92 11.99
CA ALA A 74 -12.43 3.22 10.91
C ALA A 74 -12.43 3.92 9.54
N THR A 75 -12.13 5.23 9.48
CA THR A 75 -12.11 6.01 8.23
C THR A 75 -10.70 6.32 7.73
N ILE A 76 -9.67 5.72 8.35
CA ILE A 76 -8.28 5.89 7.97
C ILE A 76 -7.76 4.54 7.49
N TYR A 77 -7.43 4.43 6.22
CA TYR A 77 -6.88 3.23 5.59
C TYR A 77 -5.39 3.43 5.38
N VAL A 78 -4.64 2.35 5.58
CA VAL A 78 -3.18 2.34 5.49
C VAL A 78 -2.73 1.12 4.70
N ASN A 79 -1.88 1.35 3.71
CA ASN A 79 -1.31 0.25 2.95
C ASN A 79 -0.44 -0.65 3.86
N PRO A 80 -0.08 -1.88 3.44
CA PRO A 80 0.64 -2.83 4.29
C PRO A 80 1.94 -2.25 4.90
N ILE A 81 2.68 -1.47 4.10
CA ILE A 81 3.91 -0.78 4.51
C ILE A 81 3.64 0.19 5.67
N ALA A 82 2.62 1.04 5.55
CA ALA A 82 2.23 1.96 6.61
C ALA A 82 1.69 1.23 7.85
N PHE A 83 0.91 0.17 7.66
CA PHE A 83 0.35 -0.62 8.76
C PHE A 83 1.44 -1.27 9.61
N GLU A 84 2.47 -1.83 8.98
CA GLU A 84 3.62 -2.43 9.68
C GLU A 84 4.38 -1.38 10.51
N ALA A 85 4.63 -0.20 9.94
CA ALA A 85 5.31 0.90 10.63
C ALA A 85 4.51 1.42 11.85
N ILE A 86 3.18 1.40 11.78
CA ILE A 86 2.32 1.73 12.92
C ILE A 86 2.46 0.69 14.02
N GLY A 87 2.44 -0.60 13.68
CA GLY A 87 2.55 -1.70 14.65
C GLY A 87 3.88 -1.73 15.39
N LYS A 88 4.96 -1.24 14.76
CA LYS A 88 6.30 -1.13 15.36
C LYS A 88 6.53 0.18 16.14
N ASP A 89 5.59 1.12 16.07
CA ASP A 89 5.76 2.48 16.57
C ASP A 89 7.00 3.19 15.98
N ASP A 90 7.24 2.98 14.68
CA ASP A 90 8.40 3.59 14.00
C ASP A 90 8.29 5.12 14.02
N ALA A 91 9.37 5.82 14.35
CA ALA A 91 9.37 7.28 14.40
C ALA A 91 8.99 7.92 13.06
N GLU A 92 9.33 7.27 11.95
CA GLU A 92 9.02 7.70 10.59
C GLU A 92 8.37 6.59 9.78
N PHE A 93 7.49 6.98 8.84
CA PHE A 93 6.97 6.04 7.87
C PHE A 93 8.01 5.77 6.77
N PRO A 94 8.21 4.49 6.39
CA PRO A 94 9.09 4.12 5.29
C PRO A 94 8.54 4.62 3.94
N ILE A 95 9.44 4.81 2.98
CA ILE A 95 9.07 5.10 1.58
C ILE A 95 8.10 4.01 1.09
N GLY A 96 7.11 4.40 0.31
CA GLY A 96 6.01 3.52 -0.10
C GLY A 96 4.79 3.58 0.82
N ALA A 97 4.90 4.14 2.03
CA ALA A 97 3.76 4.24 2.95
C ALA A 97 2.67 5.19 2.42
N ILE A 98 1.42 4.71 2.36
CA ILE A 98 0.26 5.50 1.96
C ILE A 98 -0.79 5.47 3.05
N ILE A 99 -1.33 6.65 3.36
CA ILE A 99 -2.42 6.86 4.32
C ILE A 99 -3.56 7.55 3.59
N VAL A 100 -4.75 6.96 3.64
CA VAL A 100 -5.98 7.50 3.05
C VAL A 100 -6.97 7.78 4.18
N ARG A 101 -7.48 9.00 4.28
CA ARG A 101 -8.52 9.39 5.25
C ARG A 101 -9.78 9.80 4.52
N GLU A 102 -10.88 9.14 4.84
CA GLU A 102 -12.20 9.52 4.36
C GLU A 102 -12.86 10.47 5.36
N LYS A 103 -13.28 11.64 4.87
CA LYS A 103 -14.19 12.51 5.60
C LYS A 103 -15.61 12.12 5.21
N LEU A 104 -16.39 11.70 6.20
CA LEU A 104 -17.80 11.35 6.01
C LEU A 104 -18.71 12.54 6.32
N SER A 105 -19.84 12.61 5.63
CA SER A 105 -20.97 13.47 5.98
C SER A 105 -21.70 12.92 7.22
N ASN A 106 -22.66 13.68 7.75
CA ASN A 106 -23.52 13.22 8.84
C ASN A 106 -24.38 11.99 8.46
N GLU A 107 -24.56 11.74 7.15
CA GLU A 107 -25.30 10.61 6.60
C GLU A 107 -24.40 9.39 6.36
N GLY A 108 -23.09 9.51 6.61
CA GLY A 108 -22.10 8.46 6.40
C GLY A 108 -21.55 8.37 4.98
N ASN A 109 -21.91 9.32 4.09
CA ASN A 109 -21.38 9.37 2.72
C ASN A 109 -19.98 9.98 2.71
N VAL A 110 -19.07 9.49 1.85
CA VAL A 110 -17.75 10.10 1.69
C VAL A 110 -17.91 11.46 1.02
N GLU A 111 -17.46 12.52 1.66
CA GLU A 111 -17.42 13.88 1.09
C GLU A 111 -16.05 14.20 0.49
N LYS A 112 -15.00 13.61 1.07
CA LYS A 112 -13.63 13.93 0.72
C LYS A 112 -12.69 12.80 1.07
N VAL A 113 -11.69 12.58 0.24
CA VAL A 113 -10.60 11.64 0.47
C VAL A 113 -9.31 12.42 0.58
N ASN A 114 -8.66 12.39 1.74
CA ASN A 114 -7.32 12.95 1.94
C ASN A 114 -6.30 11.82 1.79
N VAL A 115 -5.25 12.03 1.01
CA VAL A 115 -4.17 11.06 0.83
C VAL A 115 -2.85 11.70 1.23
N ALA A 116 -2.05 10.95 1.98
CA ALA A 116 -0.64 11.23 2.22
C ALA A 116 0.20 10.04 1.74
N TYR A 117 1.17 10.28 0.87
CA TYR A 117 2.03 9.27 0.28
C TYR A 117 3.51 9.59 0.56
N ARG A 118 4.20 8.68 1.25
CA ARG A 118 5.66 8.72 1.46
C ARG A 118 6.38 8.27 0.19
N ILE A 119 6.49 9.21 -0.74
CA ILE A 119 7.16 9.06 -2.04
C ILE A 119 8.69 9.02 -1.95
N GLY A 120 9.28 9.43 -0.83
CA GLY A 120 10.69 9.83 -0.81
C GLY A 120 10.86 11.21 -1.46
N GLY A 121 12.02 11.86 -1.31
CA GLY A 121 12.26 13.16 -1.94
C GLY A 121 13.18 14.10 -1.18
N ASN A 122 13.18 15.36 -1.60
CA ASN A 122 14.10 16.40 -1.17
C ASN A 122 13.58 17.20 0.05
N GLU A 123 14.32 18.25 0.45
CA GLU A 123 14.01 19.04 1.64
C GLU A 123 12.67 19.82 1.56
N GLU A 124 12.11 20.03 0.38
CA GLU A 124 10.92 20.85 0.15
C GLU A 124 9.65 20.11 0.54
N THR A 125 9.47 18.89 0.01
CA THR A 125 8.32 18.03 0.32
C THR A 125 8.52 17.26 1.64
N LYS A 126 9.74 17.32 2.19
CA LYS A 126 10.21 16.42 3.27
C LYS A 126 9.95 14.95 2.94
N GLY A 127 9.91 14.61 1.65
CA GLY A 127 9.63 13.29 1.07
C GLY A 127 8.18 12.80 1.18
N TRP A 128 7.22 13.72 1.18
CA TRP A 128 5.79 13.40 1.21
C TRP A 128 5.03 14.12 0.11
N PHE A 129 4.09 13.42 -0.51
CA PHE A 129 3.02 14.00 -1.30
C PHE A 129 1.72 14.00 -0.49
N ALA A 130 0.89 15.03 -0.64
CA ALA A 130 -0.46 15.00 -0.09
C ALA A 130 -1.47 15.74 -0.97
N ALA A 131 -2.69 15.21 -1.03
CA ALA A 131 -3.79 15.80 -1.78
C ALA A 131 -5.16 15.47 -1.16
N ASP A 132 -6.12 16.35 -1.41
CA ASP A 132 -7.54 16.14 -1.17
C ASP A 132 -8.25 15.88 -2.50
N TYR A 133 -9.11 14.87 -2.50
CA TYR A 133 -9.92 14.45 -3.64
C TYR A 133 -11.40 14.48 -3.29
N ALA A 134 -12.23 14.80 -4.27
CA ALA A 134 -13.65 14.48 -4.24
C ALA A 134 -13.86 12.96 -4.39
N PRO A 135 -15.04 12.42 -4.05
CA PRO A 135 -15.30 10.97 -4.11
C PRO A 135 -15.15 10.35 -5.51
N ASP A 136 -15.26 11.16 -6.56
CA ASP A 136 -15.07 10.77 -7.96
C ASP A 136 -13.61 10.87 -8.44
N GLY A 137 -12.72 11.40 -7.61
CA GLY A 137 -11.30 11.59 -7.93
C GLY A 137 -10.93 12.96 -8.45
N GLU A 138 -11.86 13.92 -8.52
CA GLU A 138 -11.49 15.30 -8.81
C GLU A 138 -10.51 15.80 -7.74
N VAL A 139 -9.39 16.37 -8.19
CA VAL A 139 -8.38 16.94 -7.29
C VAL A 139 -8.91 18.26 -6.74
N ILE A 140 -9.21 18.28 -5.44
CA ILE A 140 -9.67 19.49 -4.74
C ILE A 140 -8.47 20.38 -4.41
N LYS A 141 -7.40 19.77 -3.89
CA LYS A 141 -6.21 20.50 -3.45
C LYS A 141 -4.99 19.59 -3.39
N VAL A 142 -3.85 20.09 -3.88
CA VAL A 142 -2.54 19.51 -3.61
C VAL A 142 -1.86 20.33 -2.52
N TYR A 143 -1.15 19.64 -1.63
CA TYR A 143 -0.42 20.24 -0.52
C TYR A 143 1.08 20.12 -0.76
N GLU A 144 1.80 21.19 -0.47
CA GLU A 144 3.28 21.19 -0.46
C GLU A 144 3.84 20.26 0.64
N ARG A 145 3.07 20.06 1.72
CA ARG A 145 3.41 19.20 2.86
C ARG A 145 2.17 18.52 3.41
N PRO A 146 2.26 17.26 3.88
CA PRO A 146 1.14 16.59 4.50
C PRO A 146 0.76 17.26 5.83
N VAL A 147 -0.55 17.36 6.08
CA VAL A 147 -1.08 17.83 7.36
C VAL A 147 -1.36 16.61 8.24
N ASN A 148 -0.73 16.54 9.42
CA ASN A 148 -0.96 15.51 10.45
C ASN A 148 -0.94 14.06 9.92
N ILE A 149 0.26 13.51 9.71
CA ILE A 149 0.46 12.13 9.24
C ILE A 149 -0.04 11.08 10.24
N ARG A 150 0.19 11.29 11.53
CA ARG A 150 -0.38 10.48 12.61
C ARG A 150 -1.62 11.19 13.18
N PRO A 151 -2.73 10.47 13.43
CA PRO A 151 -3.96 11.02 14.02
C PRO A 151 -3.83 11.32 15.52
#